data_AF-A0A496B5N4-F1
#
_entry.id   AF-A0A496B5N4-F1
#
_cell.length_a   1.000
_cell.length_b   1.000
_cell.length_c   1.000
_cell.angle_alpha   90.00
_cell.angle_beta   90.00
_cell.angle_gamma   90.00
#
_symmetry.space_group_name_H-M   'P 1'
#
loop_
_entity.id
_entity.type
_entity.pdbx_description
1 polymer ?
#
loop_
_entity_poly.entity_id
_entity_poly.type
_entity_poly.pdbx_seq_one_letter_code
_entity_poly.pdbx_strand_id
1 'polypeptide(L)'
;MEFFPCDLSRCYFRKEYRVVNSEAIETAKEHFGNVLQQQLERVEKLKQAPDWTDYSSISPIIVGMLGGDGIGPTISAETQRVLEYLLRDPVSSGKVEFRVIEGLTIENRAAKMQSIPDDVLEEIKGCHVTLKGPTHTPEQGDGWPNIESANVSMRKALDLFANVRPVRVPAENIDWTFFRENTEDMYALGSQGINVTDDLGIDFRVITSQGSERIIEAAFAHAQRTGRTKVTVVTKANIVKTTDGKFLDFGRQIAQRYPDIEWDSWYIDIMTAALINPARQQDFQVLVLPNLYGDILTDEAAQIQGGVGTAGSANIGKQAAMFEAIHGSAPRMVQEGRAQYADPSSLIRAGAMMLEHIGFDELGQKLHKALDICGQYERKVVMTGRSTGATSEVFGDYIMETVEDASVEARWEEYVNAEA
;
A
#
# COMPACT_ATOMS: atom_id res chain seq x y z
N MET A 1 -57.01 31.89 57.98
CA MET A 1 -56.44 31.87 56.62
C MET A 1 -55.26 32.82 56.65
N GLU A 2 -54.09 32.33 57.05
CA GLU A 2 -52.85 33.10 57.07
C GLU A 2 -51.81 32.29 56.30
N PHE A 3 -51.29 32.91 55.24
CA PHE A 3 -50.27 32.38 54.34
C PHE A 3 -48.90 32.51 55.00
N PHE A 4 -48.15 31.41 55.10
CA PHE A 4 -46.68 31.44 55.20
C PHE A 4 -46.10 31.13 53.82
N PRO A 5 -45.23 31.97 53.25
CA PRO A 5 -44.61 31.70 51.96
C PRO A 5 -43.43 30.72 52.12
N CYS A 6 -43.42 29.70 51.28
CA CYS A 6 -42.32 28.76 51.13
C CYS A 6 -41.13 29.47 50.47
N ASP A 7 -39.96 29.39 51.12
CA ASP A 7 -38.71 30.00 50.68
C ASP A 7 -38.20 29.32 49.40
N LEU A 8 -38.40 29.98 48.26
CA LEU A 8 -38.00 29.54 46.91
C LEU A 8 -36.52 29.83 46.59
N SER A 9 -35.67 30.17 47.56
CA SER A 9 -34.31 30.69 47.29
C SER A 9 -33.20 29.64 47.08
N ARG A 10 -33.49 28.34 46.90
CA ARG A 10 -32.45 27.29 46.85
C ARG A 10 -32.41 26.32 45.67
N CYS A 11 -33.02 26.65 44.54
CA CYS A 11 -32.89 25.84 43.32
C CYS A 11 -32.73 26.70 42.06
N TYR A 12 -31.70 27.56 42.03
CA TYR A 12 -31.13 28.07 40.78
C TYR A 12 -29.69 27.57 40.68
N PHE A 13 -29.51 26.30 40.34
CA PHE A 13 -28.30 25.90 39.63
C PHE A 13 -28.37 26.56 38.26
N ARG A 14 -27.76 27.75 38.14
CA ARG A 14 -27.40 28.31 36.83
C ARG A 14 -26.55 27.26 36.14
N LYS A 15 -27.09 26.62 35.09
CA LYS A 15 -26.25 26.11 34.01
C LYS A 15 -25.59 27.35 33.40
N GLU A 16 -24.39 27.68 33.88
CA GLU A 16 -23.47 28.51 33.11
C GLU A 16 -23.25 27.76 31.80
N TYR A 17 -23.91 28.20 30.74
CA TYR A 17 -23.51 27.86 29.40
C TYR A 17 -22.08 28.37 29.26
N ARG A 18 -21.11 27.46 29.32
CA ARG A 18 -19.71 27.77 29.08
C ARG A 18 -19.65 28.54 27.76
N VAL A 19 -19.19 29.78 27.85
CA VAL A 19 -18.96 30.63 26.67
C VAL A 19 -18.00 29.87 25.76
N VAL A 20 -18.35 29.78 24.48
CA VAL A 20 -17.48 29.18 23.46
C VAL A 20 -16.11 29.88 23.56
N ASN A 21 -15.04 29.08 23.73
CA ASN A 21 -13.69 29.62 23.93
C ASN A 21 -13.19 30.25 22.62
N SER A 22 -13.30 31.57 22.49
CA SER A 22 -12.90 32.31 21.29
C SER A 22 -11.41 32.21 20.99
N GLU A 23 -10.55 32.12 22.02
CA GLU A 23 -9.10 31.97 21.84
C GLU A 23 -8.78 30.61 21.20
N ALA A 24 -9.40 29.54 21.70
CA ALA A 24 -9.28 28.21 21.10
C ALA A 24 -9.71 28.19 19.62
N ILE A 25 -10.76 28.94 19.26
CA ILE A 25 -11.20 29.06 17.87
C ILE A 25 -10.16 29.78 17.01
N GLU A 26 -9.59 30.89 17.47
CA GLU A 26 -8.58 31.62 16.69
C GLU A 26 -7.31 30.79 16.49
N THR A 27 -6.85 30.07 17.52
CA THR A 27 -5.73 29.12 17.40
C THR A 27 -6.02 28.04 16.37
N ALA A 28 -7.24 27.47 16.39
CA ALA A 28 -7.64 26.45 15.40
C ALA A 28 -7.71 27.02 13.97
N LYS A 29 -8.14 28.27 13.79
CA LYS A 29 -8.16 28.95 12.49
C LYS A 29 -6.76 29.17 11.95
N GLU A 30 -5.83 29.63 12.79
CA GLU A 30 -4.43 29.80 12.40
C GLU A 30 -3.81 28.47 11.98
N HIS A 31 -4.02 27.42 12.79
CA HIS A 31 -3.56 26.07 12.48
C HIS A 31 -4.12 25.57 11.14
N PHE A 32 -5.43 25.67 10.94
CA PHE A 32 -6.04 25.25 9.67
C PHE A 32 -5.57 26.10 8.48
N GLY A 33 -5.33 27.39 8.67
CA GLY A 33 -4.73 28.27 7.66
C GLY A 33 -3.36 27.76 7.18
N ASN A 34 -2.52 27.32 8.11
CA ASN A 34 -1.21 26.74 7.79
C ASN A 34 -1.35 25.41 7.02
N VAL A 35 -2.26 24.53 7.44
CA VAL A 35 -2.56 23.28 6.72
C VAL A 35 -3.01 23.57 5.30
N LEU A 36 -3.92 24.54 5.10
CA LEU A 36 -4.40 24.95 3.79
C LEU A 36 -3.28 25.47 2.89
N GLN A 37 -2.41 26.33 3.42
CA GLN A 37 -1.26 26.85 2.66
C GLN A 37 -0.38 25.71 2.14
N GLN A 38 -0.02 24.76 3.02
CA GLN A 38 0.78 23.59 2.63
C GLN A 38 0.10 22.76 1.54
N GLN A 39 -1.21 22.54 1.64
CA GLN A 39 -1.95 21.77 0.63
C GLN A 39 -2.07 22.49 -0.71
N LEU A 40 -2.25 23.80 -0.71
CA LEU A 40 -2.26 24.60 -1.95
C LEU A 40 -0.90 24.62 -2.63
N GLU A 41 0.19 24.78 -1.87
CA GLU A 41 1.55 24.68 -2.40
C GLU A 41 1.84 23.28 -2.98
N ARG A 42 1.37 22.21 -2.31
CA ARG A 42 1.45 20.85 -2.82
C ARG A 42 0.68 20.68 -4.13
N VAL A 43 -0.52 21.26 -4.25
CA VAL A 43 -1.29 21.24 -5.50
C VAL A 43 -0.53 21.89 -6.65
N GLU A 44 0.13 23.02 -6.42
CA GLU A 44 0.95 23.67 -7.46
C GLU A 44 2.15 22.81 -7.88
N LYS A 45 2.79 22.10 -6.93
CA LYS A 45 3.85 21.12 -7.24
C LYS A 45 3.31 19.97 -8.09
N LEU A 46 2.14 19.42 -7.76
CA LEU A 46 1.52 18.32 -8.51
C LEU A 46 1.18 18.71 -9.96
N LYS A 47 0.76 19.97 -10.19
CA LYS A 47 0.50 20.48 -11.55
C LYS A 47 1.77 20.58 -12.40
N GLN A 48 2.93 20.71 -11.77
CA GLN A 48 4.24 20.84 -12.42
C GLN A 48 5.02 19.51 -12.44
N ALA A 49 4.43 18.44 -11.90
CA ALA A 49 5.09 17.14 -11.83
C ALA A 49 5.42 16.62 -13.24
N PRO A 50 6.61 16.01 -13.43
CA PRO A 50 6.98 15.37 -14.69
C PRO A 50 6.01 14.23 -15.03
N ASP A 51 5.95 13.88 -16.31
CA ASP A 51 5.08 12.80 -16.77
C ASP A 51 5.63 11.41 -16.42
N TRP A 52 5.00 10.33 -16.87
CA TRP A 52 5.43 8.97 -16.60
C TRP A 52 6.83 8.65 -17.13
N THR A 53 7.63 7.97 -16.32
CA THR A 53 8.89 7.36 -16.73
C THR A 53 8.64 6.23 -17.72
N ASP A 54 9.28 6.30 -18.89
CA ASP A 54 9.29 5.20 -19.86
C ASP A 54 10.47 4.25 -19.59
N TYR A 55 10.21 3.18 -18.85
CA TYR A 55 11.22 2.16 -18.52
C TYR A 55 11.78 1.44 -19.74
N SER A 56 11.08 1.43 -20.88
CA SER A 56 11.61 0.81 -22.11
C SER A 56 12.79 1.57 -22.72
N SER A 57 12.92 2.86 -22.36
CA SER A 57 13.97 3.76 -22.83
C SER A 57 15.18 3.85 -21.88
N ILE A 58 15.13 3.20 -20.73
CA ILE A 58 16.15 3.30 -19.67
C ILE A 58 17.10 2.10 -19.73
N SER A 59 18.41 2.36 -19.70
CA SER A 59 19.45 1.33 -19.56
C SER A 59 20.71 1.93 -18.93
N PRO A 60 21.20 1.41 -17.78
CA PRO A 60 20.58 0.38 -16.96
C PRO A 60 19.34 0.88 -16.22
N ILE A 61 18.35 0.00 -16.04
CA ILE A 61 17.31 0.17 -15.02
C ILE A 61 17.93 -0.18 -13.67
N ILE A 62 17.98 0.82 -12.79
CA ILE A 62 18.57 0.69 -11.45
C ILE A 62 17.50 0.24 -10.45
N VAL A 63 17.70 -0.95 -9.89
CA VAL A 63 16.85 -1.58 -8.87
C VAL A 63 17.53 -1.46 -7.50
N GLY A 64 16.98 -0.62 -6.62
CA GLY A 64 17.47 -0.46 -5.25
C GLY A 64 16.90 -1.54 -4.33
N MET A 65 17.74 -2.36 -3.72
CA MET A 65 17.37 -3.39 -2.74
C MET A 65 17.55 -2.86 -1.32
N LEU A 66 16.49 -2.82 -0.53
CA LEU A 66 16.50 -2.32 0.84
C LEU A 66 16.10 -3.45 1.81
N GLY A 67 17.00 -3.80 2.72
CA GLY A 67 16.76 -4.86 3.70
C GLY A 67 15.69 -4.48 4.75
N GLY A 68 15.70 -3.24 5.22
CA GLY A 68 14.83 -2.81 6.32
C GLY A 68 15.18 -3.51 7.64
N ASP A 69 14.16 -3.95 8.37
CA ASP A 69 14.25 -4.40 9.75
C ASP A 69 13.80 -5.86 9.95
N GLY A 70 14.27 -6.47 11.04
CA GLY A 70 13.82 -7.80 11.46
C GLY A 70 14.12 -8.89 10.43
N ILE A 71 13.10 -9.59 9.92
CA ILE A 71 13.27 -10.60 8.87
C ILE A 71 13.60 -10.00 7.49
N GLY A 72 13.45 -8.69 7.33
CA GLY A 72 13.59 -7.99 6.06
C GLY A 72 14.90 -8.27 5.34
N PRO A 73 16.07 -8.12 5.98
CA PRO A 73 17.35 -8.45 5.35
C PRO A 73 17.43 -9.88 4.79
N THR A 74 16.83 -10.86 5.49
CA THR A 74 16.83 -12.27 5.04
C THR A 74 15.96 -12.45 3.79
N ILE A 75 14.72 -11.98 3.81
CA ILE A 75 13.81 -12.15 2.67
C ILE A 75 14.20 -11.27 1.48
N SER A 76 14.80 -10.08 1.72
CA SER A 76 15.31 -9.20 0.67
C SER A 76 16.52 -9.81 -0.03
N ALA A 77 17.45 -10.40 0.72
CA ALA A 77 18.60 -11.11 0.13
C ALA A 77 18.15 -12.30 -0.73
N GLU A 78 17.20 -13.09 -0.23
CA GLU A 78 16.65 -14.21 -0.99
C GLU A 78 15.89 -13.75 -2.24
N THR A 79 15.09 -12.68 -2.11
CA THR A 79 14.39 -12.10 -3.27
C THR A 79 15.37 -11.59 -4.32
N GLN A 80 16.44 -10.90 -3.90
CA GLN A 80 17.49 -10.44 -4.82
C GLN A 80 18.14 -11.63 -5.54
N ARG A 81 18.48 -12.71 -4.81
CA ARG A 81 19.08 -13.92 -5.39
C ARG A 81 18.20 -14.53 -6.48
N VAL A 82 16.90 -14.67 -6.21
CA VAL A 82 15.92 -15.18 -7.18
C VAL A 82 15.83 -14.25 -8.40
N LEU A 83 15.73 -12.94 -8.19
CA LEU A 83 15.62 -11.98 -9.29
C LEU A 83 16.89 -11.89 -10.14
N GLU A 84 18.08 -11.91 -9.53
CA GLU A 84 19.36 -11.94 -10.24
C GLU A 84 19.50 -13.21 -11.09
N TYR A 85 19.04 -14.35 -10.59
CA TYR A 85 19.01 -15.60 -11.37
C TYR A 85 18.09 -15.50 -12.59
N LEU A 86 16.89 -14.99 -12.40
CA LEU A 86 15.88 -14.85 -13.45
C LEU A 86 16.25 -13.74 -14.46
N LEU A 87 16.98 -12.71 -14.02
CA LEU A 87 17.46 -11.60 -14.83
C LEU A 87 18.94 -11.71 -15.22
N ARG A 88 19.55 -12.88 -15.14
CA ARG A 88 20.99 -13.09 -15.47
C ARG A 88 21.41 -12.50 -16.82
N ASP A 89 20.54 -12.58 -17.84
CA ASP A 89 20.82 -12.05 -19.18
C ASP A 89 20.68 -10.51 -19.21
N PRO A 90 19.58 -9.90 -18.71
CA PRO A 90 19.50 -8.44 -18.51
C PRO A 90 20.59 -7.84 -17.63
N VAL A 91 21.04 -8.53 -16.58
CA VAL A 91 22.11 -8.08 -15.69
C VAL A 91 23.46 -8.15 -16.40
N SER A 92 23.79 -9.28 -17.04
CA SER A 92 25.06 -9.43 -17.76
C SER A 92 25.20 -8.50 -18.97
N SER A 93 24.09 -8.12 -19.60
CA SER A 93 24.05 -7.14 -20.69
C SER A 93 24.06 -5.68 -20.22
N GLY A 94 23.96 -5.41 -18.91
CA GLY A 94 23.89 -4.06 -18.35
C GLY A 94 22.54 -3.36 -18.59
N LYS A 95 21.48 -4.11 -18.91
CA LYS A 95 20.10 -3.60 -18.99
C LYS A 95 19.49 -3.36 -17.61
N VAL A 96 19.86 -4.18 -16.62
CA VAL A 96 19.41 -4.06 -15.23
C VAL A 96 20.62 -4.03 -14.30
N GLU A 97 20.59 -3.17 -13.30
CA GLU A 97 21.60 -3.07 -12.24
C GLU A 97 20.93 -3.14 -10.87
N PHE A 98 21.35 -4.07 -10.03
CA PHE A 98 20.93 -4.13 -8.63
C PHE A 98 21.88 -3.33 -7.75
N ARG A 99 21.33 -2.50 -6.84
CA ARG A 99 22.09 -1.76 -5.83
C ARG A 99 21.54 -2.05 -4.45
N VAL A 100 22.37 -2.60 -3.57
CA VAL A 100 22.01 -2.75 -2.16
C VAL A 100 22.15 -1.39 -1.47
N ILE A 101 21.06 -0.91 -0.87
CA ILE A 101 21.03 0.32 -0.08
C ILE A 101 20.92 -0.07 1.39
N GLU A 102 22.00 0.21 2.13
CA GLU A 102 22.09 -0.05 3.55
C GLU A 102 21.56 1.13 4.38
N GLY A 103 21.37 0.93 5.68
CA GLY A 103 21.10 2.03 6.61
C GLY A 103 19.63 2.44 6.77
N LEU A 104 18.66 1.77 6.12
CA LEU A 104 17.22 1.93 6.41
C LEU A 104 16.78 1.22 7.70
N THR A 105 17.72 0.86 8.59
CA THR A 105 17.40 0.13 9.82
C THR A 105 16.83 1.06 10.90
N ILE A 106 16.08 0.50 11.83
CA ILE A 106 15.51 1.21 12.97
C ILE A 106 16.61 1.82 13.85
N GLU A 107 17.76 1.16 14.01
CA GLU A 107 18.91 1.67 14.76
C GLU A 107 19.42 2.99 14.16
N ASN A 108 19.63 3.02 12.85
CA ASN A 108 20.17 4.21 12.17
C ASN A 108 19.14 5.36 12.15
N ARG A 109 17.87 5.03 11.87
CA ARG A 109 16.74 5.96 11.92
C ARG A 109 16.58 6.59 13.30
N ALA A 110 16.62 5.78 14.36
CA ALA A 110 16.54 6.22 15.74
C ALA A 110 17.75 7.08 16.14
N ALA A 111 18.97 6.68 15.75
CA ALA A 111 20.19 7.43 16.05
C ALA A 111 20.18 8.84 15.41
N LYS A 112 19.61 8.97 14.20
CA LYS A 112 19.48 10.25 13.50
C LYS A 112 18.19 11.00 13.81
N MET A 113 17.26 10.41 14.58
CA MET A 113 15.91 10.94 14.83
C MET A 113 15.16 11.30 13.52
N GLN A 114 15.37 10.49 12.49
CA GLN A 114 14.83 10.69 11.16
C GLN A 114 14.03 9.46 10.73
N SER A 115 12.90 9.67 10.05
CA SER A 115 12.14 8.56 9.49
C SER A 115 12.92 7.81 8.42
N ILE A 116 13.65 8.53 7.58
CA ILE A 116 14.62 8.00 6.62
C ILE A 116 15.85 8.91 6.73
N PRO A 117 17.04 8.37 7.00
CA PRO A 117 18.28 9.15 6.97
C PRO A 117 18.49 9.84 5.62
N ASP A 118 19.00 11.08 5.63
CA ASP A 118 19.13 11.89 4.40
C ASP A 118 20.03 11.22 3.34
N ASP A 119 21.15 10.63 3.76
CA ASP A 119 22.07 9.86 2.93
C ASP A 119 21.39 8.65 2.27
N VAL A 120 20.58 7.92 3.06
CA VAL A 120 19.82 6.77 2.57
C VAL A 120 18.73 7.21 1.58
N LEU A 121 18.07 8.34 1.85
CA LEU A 121 17.05 8.89 0.94
C LEU A 121 17.65 9.35 -0.39
N GLU A 122 18.87 9.89 -0.39
CA GLU A 122 19.59 10.25 -1.61
C GLU A 122 19.90 9.02 -2.47
N GLU A 123 20.36 7.92 -1.86
CA GLU A 123 20.59 6.65 -2.57
C GLU A 123 19.29 6.08 -3.16
N ILE A 124 18.19 6.13 -2.40
CA ILE A 124 16.86 5.70 -2.85
C ILE A 124 16.42 6.51 -4.07
N LYS A 125 16.58 7.84 -4.03
CA LYS A 125 16.24 8.74 -5.15
C LYS A 125 17.12 8.53 -6.37
N GLY A 126 18.29 7.93 -6.21
CA GLY A 126 19.17 7.53 -7.31
C GLY A 126 18.74 6.25 -8.04
N CYS A 127 17.67 5.58 -7.58
CA CYS A 127 17.13 4.37 -8.20
C CYS A 127 15.84 4.66 -8.97
N HIS A 128 15.57 3.86 -10.01
CA HIS A 128 14.35 4.00 -10.81
C HIS A 128 13.19 3.19 -10.21
N VAL A 129 13.51 2.05 -9.60
CA VAL A 129 12.60 1.21 -8.83
C VAL A 129 13.32 0.71 -7.58
N THR A 130 12.56 0.45 -6.52
CA THR A 130 13.08 -0.14 -5.29
C THR A 130 12.30 -1.37 -4.85
N LEU A 131 12.99 -2.34 -4.27
CA LEU A 131 12.43 -3.50 -3.58
C LEU A 131 12.80 -3.39 -2.10
N LYS A 132 11.78 -3.29 -1.25
CA LYS A 132 11.95 -2.92 0.15
C LYS A 132 11.39 -4.00 1.06
N GLY A 133 12.23 -4.52 1.95
CA GLY A 133 11.82 -5.33 3.09
C GLY A 133 11.00 -4.55 4.12
N PRO A 134 10.33 -5.22 5.06
CA PRO A 134 9.58 -4.56 6.12
C PRO A 134 10.45 -3.62 6.95
N THR A 135 9.87 -2.51 7.43
CA THR A 135 10.53 -1.56 8.34
C THR A 135 9.71 -1.43 9.61
N HIS A 136 10.37 -1.42 10.76
CA HIS A 136 9.74 -1.24 12.07
C HIS A 136 9.27 0.21 12.21
N THR A 137 8.03 0.40 12.68
CA THR A 137 7.53 1.71 13.10
C THR A 137 7.41 1.69 14.61
N PRO A 138 8.13 2.55 15.35
CA PRO A 138 8.10 2.55 16.79
C PRO A 138 6.70 2.74 17.39
N GLU A 139 6.44 2.00 18.47
CA GLU A 139 5.21 2.09 19.26
C GLU A 139 5.50 2.44 20.72
N GLN A 140 4.51 2.97 21.42
CA GLN A 140 4.68 3.33 22.82
C GLN A 140 5.08 2.10 23.66
N GLY A 141 6.28 2.15 24.23
CA GLY A 141 6.81 1.11 25.14
C GLY A 141 7.72 0.08 24.48
N ASP A 142 8.05 0.21 23.19
CA ASP A 142 8.95 -0.72 22.49
C ASP A 142 10.44 -0.38 22.61
N GLY A 143 10.78 0.74 23.28
CA GLY A 143 12.14 1.17 23.56
C GLY A 143 12.77 2.07 22.49
N TRP A 144 12.07 2.34 21.40
CA TRP A 144 12.53 3.25 20.35
C TRP A 144 11.97 4.67 20.53
N PRO A 145 12.68 5.70 20.04
CA PRO A 145 12.13 7.05 20.00
C PRO A 145 10.92 7.09 19.04
N ASN A 146 9.95 7.95 19.34
CA ASN A 146 8.80 8.16 18.47
C ASN A 146 9.25 8.86 17.17
N ILE A 147 9.39 8.10 16.08
CA ILE A 147 9.72 8.58 14.74
C ILE A 147 8.63 8.18 13.75
N GLU A 148 8.38 9.02 12.74
CA GLU A 148 7.40 8.72 11.68
C GLU A 148 7.76 7.42 10.94
N SER A 149 6.74 6.72 10.44
CA SER A 149 6.92 5.51 9.63
C SER A 149 7.73 5.77 8.35
N ALA A 150 8.81 5.01 8.15
CA ALA A 150 9.63 5.09 6.93
C ALA A 150 8.80 4.84 5.66
N ASN A 151 7.77 3.99 5.74
CA ASN A 151 6.88 3.72 4.60
C ASN A 151 6.13 4.99 4.16
N VAL A 152 5.56 5.72 5.13
CA VAL A 152 4.82 6.96 4.86
C VAL A 152 5.76 8.04 4.32
N SER A 153 6.92 8.22 4.95
CA SER A 153 7.89 9.22 4.51
C SER A 153 8.45 8.91 3.11
N MET A 154 8.70 7.64 2.78
CA MET A 154 9.20 7.24 1.45
C MET A 154 8.15 7.48 0.37
N ARG A 155 6.90 7.09 0.60
CA ARG A 155 5.77 7.31 -0.33
C ARG A 155 5.57 8.79 -0.64
N LYS A 156 5.67 9.65 0.37
CA LYS A 156 5.60 11.11 0.21
C LYS A 156 6.81 11.67 -0.54
N ALA A 157 8.02 11.25 -0.16
CA ALA A 157 9.27 11.76 -0.73
C ALA A 157 9.45 11.42 -2.22
N LEU A 158 8.88 10.30 -2.66
CA LEU A 158 8.94 9.80 -4.04
C LEU A 158 7.62 10.01 -4.82
N ASP A 159 6.61 10.65 -4.22
CA ASP A 159 5.25 10.83 -4.78
C ASP A 159 4.62 9.53 -5.32
N LEU A 160 4.70 8.46 -4.53
CA LEU A 160 4.16 7.14 -4.85
C LEU A 160 2.66 7.08 -4.56
N PHE A 161 1.89 7.69 -5.45
CA PHE A 161 0.47 7.99 -5.26
C PHE A 161 -0.47 6.79 -5.37
N ALA A 162 -0.06 5.71 -6.01
CA ALA A 162 -0.88 4.52 -6.20
C ALA A 162 -0.30 3.34 -5.43
N ASN A 163 -0.99 2.85 -4.40
CA ASN A 163 -0.72 1.55 -3.82
C ASN A 163 -1.57 0.50 -4.55
N VAL A 164 -0.90 -0.36 -5.30
CA VAL A 164 -1.51 -1.42 -6.11
C VAL A 164 -1.37 -2.74 -5.36
N ARG A 165 -2.51 -3.41 -5.12
CA ARG A 165 -2.58 -4.70 -4.41
C ARG A 165 -3.44 -5.68 -5.20
N PRO A 166 -2.86 -6.70 -5.85
CA PRO A 166 -3.62 -7.79 -6.45
C PRO A 166 -4.01 -8.81 -5.37
N VAL A 167 -5.23 -9.32 -5.45
CA VAL A 167 -5.78 -10.37 -4.58
C VAL A 167 -6.45 -11.41 -5.46
N ARG A 168 -6.03 -12.67 -5.32
CA ARG A 168 -6.51 -13.75 -6.18
C ARG A 168 -6.87 -15.00 -5.37
N VAL A 169 -8.09 -15.48 -5.55
CA VAL A 169 -8.59 -16.75 -4.99
C VAL A 169 -9.27 -17.52 -6.12
N PRO A 170 -8.51 -18.34 -6.88
CA PRO A 170 -9.04 -19.06 -8.04
C PRO A 170 -10.26 -19.92 -7.72
N ALA A 171 -10.28 -20.56 -6.54
CA ALA A 171 -11.39 -21.40 -6.07
C ALA A 171 -12.74 -20.69 -6.02
N GLU A 172 -12.70 -19.37 -5.79
CA GLU A 172 -13.89 -18.54 -5.66
C GLU A 172 -14.09 -17.66 -6.89
N ASN A 173 -13.31 -17.88 -7.96
CA ASN A 173 -13.23 -17.04 -9.16
C ASN A 173 -12.99 -15.56 -8.81
N ILE A 174 -12.14 -15.31 -7.82
CA ILE A 174 -11.75 -13.98 -7.36
C ILE A 174 -10.41 -13.61 -8.00
N ASP A 175 -10.38 -12.44 -8.64
CA ASP A 175 -9.18 -11.82 -9.19
C ASP A 175 -9.34 -10.31 -9.19
N TRP A 176 -9.00 -9.70 -8.06
CA TRP A 176 -9.15 -8.27 -7.81
C TRP A 176 -7.81 -7.56 -7.91
N THR A 177 -7.80 -6.37 -8.48
CA THR A 177 -6.67 -5.45 -8.40
C THR A 177 -7.14 -4.13 -7.80
N PHE A 178 -6.63 -3.81 -6.63
CA PHE A 178 -6.96 -2.58 -5.93
C PHE A 178 -5.95 -1.48 -6.26
N PHE A 179 -6.46 -0.30 -6.57
CA PHE A 179 -5.75 0.97 -6.71
C PHE A 179 -6.15 1.87 -5.55
N ARG A 180 -5.34 1.86 -4.50
CA ARG A 180 -5.51 2.72 -3.34
C ARG A 180 -4.72 4.01 -3.54
N GLU A 181 -5.38 5.16 -3.44
CA GLU A 181 -4.71 6.46 -3.34
C GLU A 181 -3.81 6.46 -2.09
N ASN A 182 -2.57 6.92 -2.20
CA ASN A 182 -1.53 6.64 -1.20
C ASN A 182 -0.78 7.90 -0.70
N THR A 183 -1.21 9.09 -1.11
CA THR A 183 -0.56 10.37 -0.82
C THR A 183 -1.49 11.44 -0.23
N GLU A 184 -2.80 11.17 -0.13
CA GLU A 184 -3.83 12.09 0.35
C GLU A 184 -4.72 11.42 1.40
N ASP A 185 -5.95 11.92 1.55
CA ASP A 185 -6.95 11.53 2.54
C ASP A 185 -6.50 11.82 3.99
N MET A 186 -7.20 11.25 4.97
CA MET A 186 -6.93 11.35 6.40
C MET A 186 -5.51 10.93 6.77
N TYR A 187 -4.90 10.00 6.03
CA TYR A 187 -3.55 9.51 6.32
C TYR A 187 -2.46 10.56 6.03
N ALA A 188 -2.70 11.45 5.07
CA ALA A 188 -1.75 12.51 4.76
C ALA A 188 -1.69 13.59 5.85
N LEU A 189 -2.81 13.86 6.52
CA LEU A 189 -2.97 14.96 7.47
C LEU A 189 -3.27 14.52 8.91
N GLY A 190 -3.32 13.22 9.22
CA GLY A 190 -3.69 12.72 10.54
C GLY A 190 -2.77 13.22 11.67
N SER A 191 -1.47 13.38 11.40
CA SER A 191 -0.53 13.98 12.37
C SER A 191 -0.70 15.48 12.55
N GLN A 192 -1.55 16.12 11.75
CA GLN A 192 -1.85 17.55 11.79
C GLN A 192 -3.22 17.83 12.42
N GLY A 193 -3.89 16.84 13.00
CA GLY A 193 -5.09 17.07 13.79
C GLY A 193 -4.84 18.03 14.97
N ILE A 194 -5.90 18.67 15.46
CA ILE A 194 -5.82 19.61 16.58
C ILE A 194 -6.94 19.35 17.59
N ASN A 195 -6.58 19.32 18.87
CA ASN A 195 -7.55 19.46 19.96
C ASN A 195 -7.86 20.95 20.11
N VAL A 196 -9.00 21.37 19.57
CA VAL A 196 -9.51 22.74 19.71
C VAL A 196 -9.79 23.02 21.19
N THR A 197 -10.36 22.04 21.89
CA THR A 197 -10.50 22.02 23.34
C THR A 197 -10.25 20.60 23.86
N ASP A 198 -10.21 20.41 25.18
CA ASP A 198 -10.13 19.08 25.79
C ASP A 198 -11.28 18.14 25.38
N ASP A 199 -12.41 18.71 24.96
CA ASP A 199 -13.62 17.97 24.56
C ASP A 199 -13.80 17.87 23.04
N LEU A 200 -12.96 18.54 22.23
CA LEU A 200 -13.12 18.64 20.78
C LEU A 200 -11.80 18.50 20.02
N GLY A 201 -11.62 17.35 19.37
CA GLY A 201 -10.59 17.12 18.36
C GLY A 201 -11.13 17.30 16.93
N ILE A 202 -10.29 17.82 16.04
CA ILE A 202 -10.59 17.94 14.61
C ILE A 202 -9.41 17.38 13.80
N ASP A 203 -9.72 16.41 12.95
CA ASP A 203 -8.83 15.88 11.92
C ASP A 203 -9.25 16.34 10.53
N PHE A 204 -8.32 16.27 9.59
CA PHE A 204 -8.51 16.76 8.23
C PHE A 204 -8.51 15.62 7.20
N ARG A 205 -9.45 15.68 6.25
CA ARG A 205 -9.46 14.85 5.04
C ARG A 205 -9.23 15.76 3.84
N VAL A 206 -8.21 15.45 3.03
CA VAL A 206 -7.88 16.20 1.81
C VAL A 206 -7.98 15.26 0.60
N ILE A 207 -8.62 15.74 -0.46
CA ILE A 207 -8.62 15.09 -1.78
C ILE A 207 -8.47 16.19 -2.83
N THR A 208 -7.48 16.06 -3.69
CA THR A 208 -7.20 17.01 -4.76
C THR A 208 -7.68 16.47 -6.11
N SER A 209 -7.85 17.39 -7.06
CA SER A 209 -8.21 17.02 -8.43
C SER A 209 -7.09 16.21 -9.10
N GLN A 210 -5.84 16.64 -8.93
CA GLN A 210 -4.66 15.98 -9.47
C GLN A 210 -4.48 14.58 -8.89
N GLY A 211 -4.66 14.42 -7.57
CA GLY A 211 -4.60 13.14 -6.88
C GLY A 211 -5.68 12.17 -7.36
N SER A 212 -6.92 12.65 -7.50
CA SER A 212 -8.05 11.85 -8.00
C SER A 212 -7.87 11.42 -9.46
N GLU A 213 -7.48 12.35 -10.33
CA GLU A 213 -7.28 12.09 -11.76
C GLU A 213 -6.24 10.99 -11.99
N ARG A 214 -5.04 11.14 -11.41
CA ARG A 214 -3.93 10.22 -11.67
C ARG A 214 -4.17 8.78 -11.17
N ILE A 215 -4.81 8.61 -10.01
CA ILE A 215 -5.07 7.26 -9.46
C ILE A 215 -6.20 6.55 -10.20
N ILE A 216 -7.26 7.29 -10.54
CA ILE A 216 -8.39 6.73 -11.28
C ILE A 216 -7.96 6.40 -12.71
N GLU A 217 -7.22 7.28 -13.38
CA GLU A 217 -6.66 7.01 -14.70
C GLU A 217 -5.71 5.81 -14.69
N ALA A 218 -4.87 5.67 -13.66
CA ALA A 218 -4.02 4.48 -13.52
C ALA A 218 -4.84 3.17 -13.41
N ALA A 219 -5.96 3.19 -12.68
CA ALA A 219 -6.84 2.03 -12.55
C ALA A 219 -7.52 1.66 -13.89
N PHE A 220 -8.05 2.65 -14.63
CA PHE A 220 -8.66 2.43 -15.95
C PHE A 220 -7.62 1.99 -17.00
N ALA A 221 -6.44 2.62 -17.02
CA ALA A 221 -5.34 2.22 -17.90
C ALA A 221 -4.87 0.79 -17.61
N HIS A 222 -4.81 0.41 -16.32
CA HIS A 222 -4.52 -0.96 -15.94
C HIS A 222 -5.60 -1.91 -16.47
N ALA A 223 -6.89 -1.61 -16.26
CA ALA A 223 -7.98 -2.46 -16.74
C ALA A 223 -7.89 -2.70 -18.25
N GLN A 224 -7.69 -1.64 -19.03
CA GLN A 224 -7.54 -1.73 -20.47
C GLN A 224 -6.32 -2.57 -20.89
N ARG A 225 -5.16 -2.36 -20.25
CA ARG A 225 -3.92 -3.08 -20.56
C ARG A 225 -4.01 -4.57 -20.24
N THR A 226 -4.69 -4.94 -19.16
CA THR A 226 -4.79 -6.33 -18.69
C THR A 226 -6.06 -7.03 -19.17
N GLY A 227 -6.84 -6.41 -20.05
CA GLY A 227 -8.05 -6.99 -20.62
C GLY A 227 -9.22 -7.11 -19.64
N ARG A 228 -9.17 -6.40 -18.50
CA ARG A 228 -10.31 -6.29 -17.57
C ARG A 228 -11.37 -5.39 -18.17
N THR A 229 -12.62 -5.72 -17.92
CA THR A 229 -13.77 -5.06 -18.51
C THR A 229 -14.46 -4.11 -17.56
N LYS A 230 -14.09 -4.10 -16.26
CA LYS A 230 -14.79 -3.33 -15.24
C LYS A 230 -13.88 -2.64 -14.21
N VAL A 231 -14.18 -1.37 -13.93
CA VAL A 231 -13.57 -0.57 -12.84
C VAL A 231 -14.66 -0.11 -11.85
N THR A 232 -14.46 -0.39 -10.56
CA THR A 232 -15.36 0.02 -9.49
C THR A 232 -14.75 1.15 -8.66
N VAL A 233 -15.45 2.30 -8.59
CA VAL A 233 -15.02 3.45 -7.79
C VAL A 233 -15.70 3.40 -6.41
N VAL A 234 -14.93 3.24 -5.34
CA VAL A 234 -15.48 3.07 -3.98
C VAL A 234 -15.28 4.34 -3.15
N THR A 235 -16.37 4.86 -2.57
CA THR A 235 -16.34 6.12 -1.81
C THR A 235 -17.34 6.12 -0.65
N LYS A 236 -17.48 7.23 0.07
CA LYS A 236 -18.62 7.53 0.95
C LYS A 236 -19.28 8.86 0.55
N ALA A 237 -19.41 9.12 -0.75
CA ALA A 237 -19.87 10.41 -1.30
C ALA A 237 -21.30 10.82 -0.87
N ASN A 238 -22.14 9.89 -0.41
CA ASN A 238 -23.44 10.20 0.16
C ASN A 238 -23.37 10.99 1.49
N ILE A 239 -22.30 10.80 2.26
CA ILE A 239 -22.07 11.50 3.53
C ILE A 239 -20.93 12.53 3.38
N VAL A 240 -19.81 12.11 2.80
CA VAL A 240 -18.59 12.92 2.66
C VAL A 240 -18.60 13.67 1.32
N LYS A 241 -19.44 14.70 1.21
CA LYS A 241 -19.78 15.30 -0.09
C LYS A 241 -18.61 15.99 -0.80
N THR A 242 -17.75 16.70 -0.09
CA THR A 242 -16.73 17.56 -0.72
C THR A 242 -15.56 16.77 -1.30
N THR A 243 -14.98 15.87 -0.52
CA THR A 243 -13.78 15.11 -0.92
C THR A 243 -14.16 13.89 -1.73
N ASP A 244 -15.08 13.07 -1.24
CA ASP A 244 -15.49 11.85 -1.95
C ASP A 244 -16.39 12.15 -3.14
N GLY A 245 -17.21 13.20 -3.05
CA GLY A 245 -17.94 13.68 -4.23
C GLY A 245 -16.99 14.13 -5.33
N LYS A 246 -15.92 14.86 -4.99
CA LYS A 246 -14.85 15.20 -5.95
C LYS A 246 -14.22 13.94 -6.54
N PHE A 247 -13.83 12.96 -5.72
CA PHE A 247 -13.23 11.70 -6.20
C PHE A 247 -14.17 10.97 -7.18
N LEU A 248 -15.45 10.84 -6.83
CA LEU A 248 -16.48 10.21 -7.66
C LEU A 248 -16.74 10.98 -8.97
N ASP A 249 -16.72 12.32 -8.94
CA ASP A 249 -16.86 13.14 -10.13
C ASP A 249 -15.69 12.96 -11.10
N PHE A 250 -14.47 12.80 -10.58
CA PHE A 250 -13.33 12.40 -11.41
C PHE A 250 -13.50 10.97 -11.95
N GLY A 251 -14.00 10.02 -11.16
CA GLY A 251 -14.39 8.69 -11.63
C GLY A 251 -15.25 8.73 -12.89
N ARG A 252 -16.31 9.55 -12.85
CA ARG A 252 -17.21 9.77 -13.99
C ARG A 252 -16.53 10.44 -15.19
N GLN A 253 -15.63 11.40 -14.96
CA GLN A 253 -14.91 12.09 -16.03
C GLN A 253 -13.87 11.19 -16.71
N ILE A 254 -13.11 10.42 -15.94
CA ILE A 254 -12.11 9.49 -16.47
C ILE A 254 -12.78 8.38 -17.26
N ALA A 255 -13.89 7.82 -16.77
CA ALA A 255 -14.63 6.76 -17.49
C ALA A 255 -15.01 7.16 -18.93
N GLN A 256 -15.26 8.44 -19.21
CA GLN A 256 -15.55 8.92 -20.57
C GLN A 256 -14.38 8.76 -21.54
N ARG A 257 -13.14 8.66 -21.02
CA ARG A 257 -11.92 8.40 -21.81
C ARG A 257 -11.72 6.92 -22.13
N TYR A 258 -12.45 6.03 -21.47
CA TYR A 258 -12.34 4.57 -21.57
C TYR A 258 -13.71 3.94 -21.89
N PRO A 259 -14.29 4.18 -23.07
CA PRO A 259 -15.66 3.77 -23.40
C PRO A 259 -15.89 2.25 -23.40
N ASP A 260 -14.82 1.46 -23.56
CA ASP A 260 -14.86 -0.01 -23.58
C ASP A 260 -14.77 -0.64 -22.17
N ILE A 261 -14.60 0.18 -21.13
CA ILE A 261 -14.51 -0.28 -19.73
C ILE A 261 -15.81 0.10 -19.02
N GLU A 262 -16.56 -0.91 -18.57
CA GLU A 262 -17.69 -0.68 -17.67
C GLU A 262 -17.19 -0.05 -16.38
N TRP A 263 -17.97 0.87 -15.81
CA TRP A 263 -17.68 1.36 -14.47
C TRP A 263 -18.94 1.48 -13.64
N ASP A 264 -18.78 1.24 -12.34
CA ASP A 264 -19.80 1.50 -11.33
C ASP A 264 -19.19 2.19 -10.10
N SER A 265 -20.05 2.56 -9.17
CA SER A 265 -19.61 3.15 -7.91
C SER A 265 -20.32 2.52 -6.73
N TRP A 266 -19.56 2.24 -5.68
CA TRP A 266 -20.06 1.63 -4.45
C TRP A 266 -19.76 2.52 -3.24
N TYR A 267 -20.63 2.45 -2.24
CA TYR A 267 -20.30 3.03 -0.94
C TYR A 267 -19.48 2.04 -0.11
N ILE A 268 -18.44 2.53 0.58
CA ILE A 268 -17.47 1.68 1.28
C ILE A 268 -18.12 0.70 2.26
N ASP A 269 -19.20 1.08 2.94
CA ASP A 269 -19.95 0.23 3.88
C ASP A 269 -20.68 -0.94 3.24
N ILE A 270 -21.28 -0.74 2.06
CA ILE A 270 -21.91 -1.85 1.32
C ILE A 270 -20.87 -2.63 0.50
N MET A 271 -19.77 -1.98 0.11
CA MET A 271 -18.66 -2.63 -0.58
C MET A 271 -18.00 -3.70 0.29
N THR A 272 -17.72 -3.42 1.57
CA THR A 272 -17.15 -4.45 2.48
C THR A 272 -18.06 -5.67 2.59
N ALA A 273 -19.39 -5.47 2.67
CA ALA A 273 -20.35 -6.58 2.67
C ALA A 273 -20.44 -7.30 1.32
N ALA A 274 -20.28 -6.59 0.20
CA ALA A 274 -20.29 -7.17 -1.14
C ALA A 274 -19.04 -8.00 -1.44
N LEU A 275 -17.89 -7.59 -0.87
CA LEU A 275 -16.61 -8.27 -1.05
C LEU A 275 -16.60 -9.70 -0.47
N ILE A 276 -17.37 -9.93 0.60
CA ILE A 276 -17.52 -11.25 1.25
C ILE A 276 -18.81 -11.98 0.83
N ASN A 277 -19.52 -11.47 -0.17
CA ASN A 277 -20.76 -12.07 -0.64
C ASN A 277 -20.47 -12.92 -1.90
N PRO A 278 -20.59 -14.26 -1.84
CA PRO A 278 -20.34 -15.12 -2.99
C PRO A 278 -21.15 -14.78 -4.24
N ALA A 279 -22.32 -14.15 -4.08
CA ALA A 279 -23.16 -13.73 -5.20
C ALA A 279 -22.70 -12.43 -5.88
N ARG A 280 -21.65 -11.77 -5.37
CA ARG A 280 -21.17 -10.46 -5.84
C ARG A 280 -19.66 -10.37 -5.98
N GLN A 281 -18.91 -11.11 -5.18
CA GLN A 281 -17.46 -10.98 -5.08
C GLN A 281 -16.74 -11.23 -6.42
N GLN A 282 -17.34 -12.04 -7.30
CA GLN A 282 -16.85 -12.33 -8.66
C GLN A 282 -17.14 -11.21 -9.68
N ASP A 283 -18.03 -10.27 -9.36
CA ASP A 283 -18.40 -9.16 -10.25
C ASP A 283 -17.33 -8.05 -10.28
N PHE A 284 -16.40 -8.06 -9.32
CA PHE A 284 -15.36 -7.04 -9.18
C PHE A 284 -14.07 -7.48 -9.86
N GLN A 285 -13.37 -6.52 -10.49
CA GLN A 285 -12.10 -6.76 -11.18
C GLN A 285 -11.05 -5.74 -10.76
N VAL A 286 -11.24 -4.47 -11.14
CA VAL A 286 -10.35 -3.37 -10.73
C VAL A 286 -11.12 -2.44 -9.81
N LEU A 287 -10.59 -2.15 -8.62
CA LEU A 287 -11.22 -1.26 -7.65
C LEU A 287 -10.33 -0.07 -7.37
N VAL A 288 -10.89 1.14 -7.35
CA VAL A 288 -10.14 2.37 -7.05
C VAL A 288 -10.77 3.13 -5.89
N LEU A 289 -9.94 3.49 -4.90
CA LEU A 289 -10.40 3.99 -3.60
C LEU A 289 -9.49 5.11 -3.04
N PRO A 290 -10.06 6.06 -2.27
CA PRO A 290 -9.29 6.92 -1.37
C PRO A 290 -8.49 6.12 -0.33
N ASN A 291 -7.45 6.72 0.22
CA ASN A 291 -6.42 6.06 1.02
C ASN A 291 -6.96 5.22 2.18
N LEU A 292 -7.76 5.80 3.08
CA LEU A 292 -8.24 5.11 4.28
C LEU A 292 -9.14 3.91 3.92
N TYR A 293 -9.95 4.06 2.88
CA TYR A 293 -10.86 3.00 2.45
C TYR A 293 -10.11 1.87 1.74
N GLY A 294 -9.13 2.23 0.91
CA GLY A 294 -8.24 1.26 0.30
C GLY A 294 -7.42 0.49 1.33
N ASP A 295 -6.96 1.14 2.40
CA ASP A 295 -6.24 0.48 3.50
C ASP A 295 -7.08 -0.66 4.11
N ILE A 296 -8.28 -0.33 4.58
CA ILE A 296 -9.18 -1.27 5.25
C ILE A 296 -9.61 -2.38 4.28
N LEU A 297 -10.11 -2.02 3.10
CA LEU A 297 -10.71 -2.99 2.18
C LEU A 297 -9.67 -3.96 1.59
N THR A 298 -8.44 -3.49 1.37
CA THR A 298 -7.39 -4.38 0.83
C THR A 298 -6.85 -5.36 1.86
N ASP A 299 -6.85 -5.00 3.15
CA ASP A 299 -6.49 -5.92 4.23
C ASP A 299 -7.58 -7.00 4.41
N GLU A 300 -8.86 -6.63 4.31
CA GLU A 300 -9.98 -7.59 4.25
C GLU A 300 -9.83 -8.54 3.05
N ALA A 301 -9.53 -8.01 1.87
CA ALA A 301 -9.32 -8.80 0.66
C ALA A 301 -8.12 -9.77 0.81
N ALA A 302 -7.00 -9.31 1.36
CA ALA A 302 -5.83 -10.15 1.61
C ALA A 302 -6.14 -11.29 2.60
N GLN A 303 -7.02 -11.05 3.58
CA GLN A 303 -7.45 -12.10 4.50
C GLN A 303 -8.25 -13.20 3.80
N ILE A 304 -9.07 -12.87 2.79
CA ILE A 304 -9.83 -13.83 1.96
C ILE A 304 -8.87 -14.75 1.18
N GLN A 305 -7.74 -14.23 0.71
CA GLN A 305 -6.72 -15.01 -0.02
C GLN A 305 -5.87 -15.95 0.85
N GLY A 306 -5.99 -15.88 2.17
CA GLY A 306 -5.17 -16.68 3.09
C GLY A 306 -4.20 -15.85 3.95
N GLY A 307 -4.33 -14.52 3.92
CA GLY A 307 -3.70 -13.60 4.86
C GLY A 307 -2.62 -12.71 4.24
N VAL A 308 -2.36 -11.60 4.93
CA VAL A 308 -1.44 -10.52 4.52
C VAL A 308 0.01 -10.97 4.27
N GLY A 309 0.42 -12.11 4.85
CA GLY A 309 1.78 -12.64 4.72
C GLY A 309 2.13 -13.16 3.32
N THR A 310 1.12 -13.39 2.47
CA THR A 310 1.32 -13.96 1.13
C THR A 310 1.16 -12.94 0.01
N ALA A 311 0.79 -11.70 0.33
CA ALA A 311 0.52 -10.66 -0.65
C ALA A 311 1.72 -9.71 -0.81
N GLY A 312 2.06 -9.41 -2.06
CA GLY A 312 2.98 -8.33 -2.44
C GLY A 312 2.21 -7.03 -2.69
N SER A 313 2.90 -5.90 -2.63
CA SER A 313 2.32 -4.61 -3.00
C SER A 313 3.29 -3.76 -3.81
N ALA A 314 2.74 -2.91 -4.67
CA ALA A 314 3.50 -1.92 -5.42
C ALA A 314 3.02 -0.51 -5.09
N ASN A 315 3.93 0.40 -4.81
CA ASN A 315 3.68 1.81 -4.61
C ASN A 315 4.24 2.54 -5.82
N ILE A 316 3.37 3.02 -6.69
CA ILE A 316 3.70 3.58 -7.99
C ILE A 316 3.58 5.11 -7.95
N GLY A 317 4.63 5.78 -8.41
CA GLY A 317 4.63 7.19 -8.77
C GLY A 317 4.92 7.34 -10.26
N LYS A 318 4.84 8.58 -10.76
CA LYS A 318 5.18 8.85 -12.17
C LYS A 318 6.66 8.66 -12.49
N GLN A 319 7.53 8.93 -11.51
CA GLN A 319 8.99 8.95 -11.71
C GLN A 319 9.73 7.77 -11.06
N ALA A 320 9.13 7.17 -10.03
CA ALA A 320 9.71 6.09 -9.24
C ALA A 320 8.63 5.08 -8.85
N ALA A 321 9.04 3.86 -8.52
CA ALA A 321 8.17 2.84 -7.95
C ALA A 321 8.87 2.09 -6.81
N MET A 322 8.12 1.68 -5.79
CA MET A 322 8.60 0.89 -4.67
C MET A 322 7.73 -0.36 -4.49
N PHE A 323 8.35 -1.52 -4.51
CA PHE A 323 7.74 -2.83 -4.35
C PHE A 323 8.08 -3.34 -2.95
N GLU A 324 7.07 -3.78 -2.19
CA GLU A 324 7.27 -4.18 -0.79
C GLU A 324 6.36 -5.34 -0.39
N ALA A 325 6.81 -6.09 0.63
CA ALA A 325 5.96 -7.01 1.37
C ALA A 325 4.91 -6.23 2.19
N ILE A 326 3.71 -6.79 2.33
CA ILE A 326 2.64 -6.15 3.12
C ILE A 326 2.86 -6.36 4.64
N HIS A 327 3.49 -7.46 5.05
CA HIS A 327 3.68 -7.79 6.46
C HIS A 327 4.75 -6.94 7.16
N GLY A 328 4.76 -6.97 8.49
CA GLY A 328 5.75 -6.27 9.34
C GLY A 328 7.11 -6.98 9.45
N SER A 329 7.99 -6.43 10.29
CA SER A 329 9.41 -6.87 10.45
C SER A 329 9.60 -8.16 11.23
N ALA A 330 8.58 -8.66 11.93
CA ALA A 330 8.61 -9.91 12.71
C ALA A 330 9.89 -10.07 13.58
N PRO A 331 10.25 -9.10 14.44
CA PRO A 331 11.52 -9.06 15.18
C PRO A 331 11.74 -10.31 16.06
N ARG A 332 10.64 -10.91 16.54
CA ARG A 332 10.65 -12.15 17.31
C ARG A 332 11.33 -13.32 16.58
N MET A 333 11.17 -13.43 15.25
CA MET A 333 11.83 -14.50 14.48
C MET A 333 13.35 -14.33 14.48
N VAL A 334 13.84 -13.10 14.42
CA VAL A 334 15.28 -12.82 14.52
C VAL A 334 15.81 -13.16 15.90
N GLN A 335 15.13 -12.69 16.95
CA GLN A 335 15.52 -12.95 18.35
C GLN A 335 15.57 -14.43 18.70
N GLU A 336 14.67 -15.24 18.12
CA GLU A 336 14.62 -16.69 18.32
C GLU A 336 15.54 -17.48 17.36
N GLY A 337 16.36 -16.81 16.53
CA GLY A 337 17.26 -17.48 15.57
C GLY A 337 16.54 -18.21 14.43
N ARG A 338 15.36 -17.71 14.05
CA ARG A 338 14.46 -18.30 13.05
C ARG A 338 14.36 -17.49 11.75
N ALA A 339 15.18 -16.46 11.57
CA ALA A 339 15.13 -15.59 10.40
C ALA A 339 15.26 -16.36 9.08
N GLN A 340 16.15 -17.37 9.02
CA GLN A 340 16.32 -18.22 7.84
C GLN A 340 15.09 -19.06 7.45
N TYR A 341 14.07 -19.14 8.32
CA TYR A 341 12.80 -19.84 8.04
C TYR A 341 11.67 -18.86 7.70
N ALA A 342 11.96 -17.57 7.57
CA ALA A 342 11.00 -16.57 7.11
C ALA A 342 10.58 -16.87 5.67
N ASP A 343 9.29 -16.72 5.38
CA ASP A 343 8.73 -16.95 4.06
C ASP A 343 9.00 -15.72 3.16
N PRO A 344 9.78 -15.86 2.06
CA PRO A 344 10.08 -14.74 1.18
C PRO A 344 8.97 -14.46 0.15
N SER A 345 7.88 -15.23 0.13
CA SER A 345 6.83 -15.18 -0.91
C SER A 345 6.28 -13.78 -1.18
N SER A 346 6.01 -13.00 -0.13
CA SER A 346 5.44 -11.64 -0.26
C SER A 346 6.34 -10.71 -1.06
N LEU A 347 7.65 -10.74 -0.78
CA LEU A 347 8.63 -9.86 -1.41
C LEU A 347 9.02 -10.38 -2.80
N ILE A 348 9.05 -11.70 -3.02
CA ILE A 348 9.21 -12.27 -4.36
C ILE A 348 8.00 -11.94 -5.24
N ARG A 349 6.76 -11.97 -4.70
CA ARG A 349 5.57 -11.49 -5.43
C ARG A 349 5.66 -9.99 -5.75
N ALA A 350 6.18 -9.17 -4.84
CA ALA A 350 6.46 -7.77 -5.13
C ALA A 350 7.54 -7.63 -6.23
N GLY A 351 8.54 -8.52 -6.26
CA GLY A 351 9.51 -8.65 -7.34
C GLY A 351 8.87 -9.02 -8.68
N ALA A 352 7.89 -9.93 -8.70
CA ALA A 352 7.13 -10.24 -9.91
C ALA A 352 6.36 -9.01 -10.45
N MET A 353 5.72 -8.24 -9.55
CA MET A 353 5.09 -6.97 -9.92
C MET A 353 6.10 -5.94 -10.46
N MET A 354 7.31 -5.91 -9.91
CA MET A 354 8.40 -5.06 -10.40
C MET A 354 8.82 -5.47 -11.82
N LEU A 355 8.95 -6.76 -12.10
CA LEU A 355 9.29 -7.27 -13.42
C LEU A 355 8.28 -6.80 -14.47
N GLU A 356 6.99 -6.92 -14.19
CA GLU A 356 5.93 -6.40 -15.07
C GLU A 356 6.05 -4.88 -15.26
N HIS A 357 6.29 -4.14 -14.18
CA HIS A 357 6.40 -2.67 -14.22
C HIS A 357 7.58 -2.17 -15.08
N ILE A 358 8.70 -2.90 -15.09
CA ILE A 358 9.91 -2.50 -15.85
C ILE A 358 10.00 -3.17 -17.23
N GLY A 359 8.92 -3.82 -17.70
CA GLY A 359 8.79 -4.33 -19.07
C GLY A 359 9.24 -5.78 -19.28
N PHE A 360 9.27 -6.60 -18.22
CA PHE A 360 9.47 -8.06 -18.28
C PHE A 360 8.16 -8.79 -17.92
N ASP A 361 7.05 -8.42 -18.57
CA ASP A 361 5.71 -8.94 -18.25
C ASP A 361 5.62 -10.48 -18.24
N GLU A 362 6.17 -11.14 -19.27
CA GLU A 362 6.13 -12.61 -19.36
C GLU A 362 6.86 -13.29 -18.18
N LEU A 363 7.97 -12.71 -17.74
CA LEU A 363 8.75 -13.25 -16.62
C LEU A 363 8.04 -13.02 -15.29
N GLY A 364 7.45 -11.84 -15.09
CA GLY A 364 6.61 -11.54 -13.93
C GLY A 364 5.42 -12.50 -13.81
N GLN A 365 4.70 -12.73 -14.92
CA GLN A 365 3.59 -13.69 -14.97
C GLN A 365 4.03 -15.12 -14.64
N LYS A 366 5.15 -15.59 -15.20
CA LYS A 366 5.71 -16.91 -14.86
C LYS A 366 6.08 -17.01 -13.39
N LEU A 367 6.68 -15.97 -12.82
CA LEU A 367 7.04 -15.94 -11.41
C LEU A 367 5.80 -15.97 -10.49
N HIS A 368 4.73 -15.27 -10.85
CA HIS A 368 3.44 -15.38 -10.15
C HIS A 368 2.89 -16.81 -10.17
N LYS A 369 2.88 -17.45 -11.34
CA LYS A 369 2.40 -18.85 -11.48
C LYS A 369 3.23 -19.82 -10.67
N ALA A 370 4.56 -19.67 -10.70
CA ALA A 370 5.46 -20.49 -9.89
C ALA A 370 5.22 -20.31 -8.38
N LEU A 371 4.97 -19.08 -7.91
CA LEU A 371 4.65 -18.83 -6.50
C LEU A 371 3.33 -19.49 -6.07
N ASP A 372 2.33 -19.51 -6.95
CA ASP A 372 1.06 -20.21 -6.68
C ASP A 372 1.27 -21.74 -6.64
N ILE A 373 1.99 -22.29 -7.61
CA ILE A 373 2.31 -23.74 -7.65
C ILE A 373 3.10 -24.15 -6.40
N CYS A 374 4.15 -23.39 -6.06
CA CYS A 374 5.05 -23.73 -4.96
C CYS A 374 4.41 -23.52 -3.59
N GLY A 375 3.67 -22.42 -3.40
CA GLY A 375 3.13 -22.01 -2.11
C GLY A 375 1.73 -22.55 -1.81
N GLN A 376 0.89 -22.77 -2.83
CA GLN A 376 -0.53 -23.08 -2.65
C GLN A 376 -0.91 -24.46 -3.18
N TYR A 377 -0.37 -24.88 -4.33
CA TYR A 377 -0.78 -26.13 -4.97
C TYR A 377 0.05 -27.34 -4.53
N GLU A 378 1.25 -27.52 -5.10
CA GLU A 378 2.04 -28.73 -4.93
C GLU A 378 2.73 -28.80 -3.57
N ARG A 379 3.16 -27.62 -3.05
CA ARG A 379 3.74 -27.47 -1.71
C ARG A 379 4.81 -28.52 -1.36
N LYS A 380 5.63 -28.90 -2.35
CA LYS A 380 6.75 -29.87 -2.19
C LYS A 380 7.70 -29.48 -1.06
N VAL A 381 7.84 -28.17 -0.88
CA VAL A 381 8.58 -27.52 0.20
C VAL A 381 7.59 -26.67 1.00
N VAL A 382 7.61 -26.80 2.33
CA VAL A 382 6.64 -26.11 3.21
C VAL A 382 7.36 -25.11 4.11
N MET A 383 6.99 -23.84 3.99
CA MET A 383 7.40 -22.78 4.91
C MET A 383 6.58 -22.87 6.20
N THR A 384 7.25 -22.93 7.36
CA THR A 384 6.57 -22.96 8.68
C THR A 384 6.99 -21.84 9.62
N GLY A 385 7.96 -21.00 9.22
CA GLY A 385 8.59 -20.02 10.11
C GLY A 385 9.47 -20.67 11.19
N ARG A 386 9.72 -21.99 11.13
CA ARG A 386 10.41 -22.78 12.14
C ARG A 386 11.33 -23.81 11.47
N SER A 387 12.21 -24.40 12.27
CA SER A 387 13.12 -25.48 11.85
C SER A 387 12.43 -26.77 11.39
N THR A 388 11.12 -26.89 11.60
CA THR A 388 10.29 -27.98 11.07
C THR A 388 9.87 -27.76 9.63
N GLY A 389 10.12 -26.58 9.05
CA GLY A 389 9.88 -26.27 7.64
C GLY A 389 11.16 -25.94 6.90
N ALA A 390 11.00 -25.51 5.66
CA ALA A 390 12.10 -25.11 4.80
C ALA A 390 12.68 -23.75 5.16
N THR A 391 13.92 -23.53 4.72
CA THR A 391 14.55 -22.21 4.75
C THR A 391 14.08 -21.38 3.56
N SER A 392 14.24 -20.05 3.65
CA SER A 392 13.95 -19.13 2.54
C SER A 392 14.71 -19.54 1.26
N GLU A 393 15.96 -19.97 1.40
CA GLU A 393 16.81 -20.44 0.29
C GLU A 393 16.25 -21.67 -0.42
N VAL A 394 15.88 -22.72 0.32
CA VAL A 394 15.32 -23.96 -0.25
C VAL A 394 14.01 -23.67 -0.98
N PHE A 395 13.20 -22.74 -0.46
CA PHE A 395 11.97 -22.33 -1.12
C PHE A 395 12.23 -21.48 -2.37
N GLY A 396 13.23 -20.59 -2.33
CA GLY A 396 13.66 -19.82 -3.49
C GLY A 396 14.20 -20.69 -4.63
N ASP A 397 14.97 -21.74 -4.31
CA ASP A 397 15.42 -22.73 -5.29
C ASP A 397 14.23 -23.43 -5.96
N TYR A 398 13.25 -23.87 -5.17
CA TYR A 398 12.04 -24.49 -5.70
C TYR A 398 11.24 -23.56 -6.63
N ILE A 399 11.19 -22.26 -6.30
CA ILE A 399 10.57 -21.24 -7.18
C ILE A 399 11.35 -21.12 -8.49
N MET A 400 12.68 -20.95 -8.44
CA MET A 400 13.50 -20.78 -9.64
C MET A 400 13.40 -21.97 -10.59
N GLU A 401 13.48 -23.20 -10.05
CA GLU A 401 13.27 -24.43 -10.83
C GLU A 401 11.89 -24.46 -11.49
N THR A 402 10.85 -24.03 -10.76
CA THR A 402 9.48 -24.01 -11.28
C THR A 402 9.26 -22.94 -12.34
N VAL A 403 9.94 -21.78 -12.27
CA VAL A 403 9.86 -20.73 -13.30
C VAL A 403 10.49 -21.18 -14.62
N GLU A 404 11.57 -21.95 -14.57
CA GLU A 404 12.26 -22.44 -15.77
C GLU A 404 11.62 -23.68 -16.39
N ASP A 405 10.75 -24.37 -15.64
CA ASP A 405 10.01 -25.53 -16.13
C ASP A 405 9.05 -25.12 -17.26
N ALA A 406 9.22 -25.73 -18.43
CA ALA A 406 8.36 -25.49 -19.60
C ALA A 406 6.88 -25.84 -19.36
N SER A 407 6.59 -26.67 -18.34
CA SER A 407 5.25 -27.07 -17.95
C SER A 407 4.59 -26.15 -16.91
N VAL A 408 5.24 -25.05 -16.50
CA VAL A 408 4.72 -24.12 -15.49
C VAL A 408 3.30 -23.64 -15.79
N GLU A 409 2.98 -23.40 -17.07
CA GLU A 409 1.64 -23.00 -17.49
C GLU A 409 0.61 -24.10 -17.22
N ALA A 410 0.86 -25.30 -17.74
CA ALA A 410 -0.05 -26.44 -17.61
C ALA A 410 -0.25 -26.83 -16.13
N ARG A 411 0.82 -26.82 -15.34
CA ARG A 411 0.78 -27.09 -13.88
C ARG A 411 -0.04 -26.03 -13.14
N TRP A 412 0.04 -24.77 -13.55
CA TRP A 412 -0.74 -23.71 -12.96
C TRP A 412 -2.22 -23.77 -13.38
N GLU A 413 -2.52 -24.16 -14.63
CA GLU A 413 -3.89 -24.44 -15.07
C GLU A 413 -4.51 -25.62 -14.30
N GLU A 414 -3.72 -26.66 -13.99
CA GLU A 414 -4.16 -27.77 -13.12
C GLU A 414 -4.56 -27.27 -11.73
N TYR A 415 -3.78 -26.36 -11.13
CA TYR A 415 -4.12 -25.72 -9.86
C TYR A 415 -5.46 -24.96 -9.94
N VAL A 416 -5.62 -24.10 -10.93
CA VAL A 416 -6.85 -23.30 -11.10
C VAL A 416 -8.07 -24.21 -11.28
N ASN A 417 -7.94 -25.27 -12.08
CA ASN A 417 -9.03 -26.21 -12.34
C ASN A 417 -9.31 -27.15 -11.17
N ALA A 418 -8.33 -27.42 -10.29
CA ALA A 418 -8.53 -28.24 -9.10
C ALA A 418 -9.29 -27.50 -8.00
N GLU A 419 -9.20 -26.18 -7.98
CA GLU A 419 -9.84 -25.30 -7.01
C GLU A 419 -11.22 -24.77 -7.47
N ALA A 420 -11.45 -24.67 -8.80
CA ALA A 420 -12.72 -24.28 -9.40
C ALA A 420 -13.81 -25.36 -9.29
#